data_AF-A0A0K8RCD4-F1
#
_entry.id   AF-A0A0K8RCD4-F1
#
_cell.length_a   1.000
_cell.length_b   1.000
_cell.length_c   1.000
_cell.angle_alpha   90.00
_cell.angle_beta   90.00
_cell.angle_gamma   90.00
#
_symmetry.space_group_name_H-M   'P 1'
#
loop_
_entity.id
_entity.type
_entity.pdbx_description
1 polymer ?
#
loop_
_entity_poly.entity_id
_entity_poly.type
_entity_poly.pdbx_seq_one_letter_code
_entity_poly.pdbx_strand_id
1 'polypeptide(L)'
;MDMYVVYNEPQCYVLRSPAASGGCDMWLRKNELKSIVEDLKDEITEKEEELIEGRKKELGIYENCTAQDYQKELLNDFVEDDIERWFQDVVWKRISLDCILAFMITCGAPVFRVYNPVTCNTSLTGQDVRISQNYHA
;
A
#
# COMPACT_ATOMS: atom_id res chain seq x y z
N MET A 1 15.37 -12.93 16.57
CA MET A 1 14.60 -12.03 17.44
C MET A 1 13.20 -11.96 16.87
N ASP A 2 12.20 -12.16 17.72
CA ASP A 2 10.81 -12.29 17.30
C ASP A 2 10.12 -10.93 17.20
N MET A 3 9.07 -10.85 16.38
CA MET A 3 8.21 -9.67 16.31
C MET A 3 7.45 -9.50 17.62
N TYR A 4 7.28 -8.25 18.07
CA TYR A 4 6.48 -7.96 19.28
C TYR A 4 5.51 -6.81 19.03
N VAL A 5 4.36 -6.89 19.71
CA VAL A 5 3.30 -5.88 19.66
C VAL A 5 3.66 -4.72 20.58
N VAL A 6 3.68 -3.51 20.03
CA VAL A 6 3.92 -2.26 20.77
C VAL A 6 2.63 -1.46 20.98
N TYR A 7 1.61 -1.71 20.16
CA TYR A 7 0.28 -1.12 20.30
C TYR A 7 -0.78 -2.09 19.79
N ASN A 8 -1.93 -2.13 20.48
CA ASN A 8 -3.04 -3.03 20.15
C ASN A 8 -4.37 -2.36 20.49
N GLU A 9 -5.19 -2.16 19.47
CA GLU A 9 -6.56 -1.66 19.58
C GLU A 9 -7.51 -2.55 18.77
N PRO A 10 -8.84 -2.40 18.94
CA PRO A 10 -9.83 -3.10 18.12
C PRO A 10 -9.66 -2.89 16.61
N GLN A 11 -9.03 -1.82 16.15
CA GLN A 11 -8.89 -1.54 14.71
C GLN A 11 -7.48 -1.83 14.13
N CYS A 12 -6.42 -1.82 14.95
CA CYS A 12 -5.05 -1.99 14.46
C CYS A 12 -4.08 -2.63 15.47
N TYR A 13 -2.96 -3.08 14.93
CA TYR A 13 -1.76 -3.48 15.66
C TYR A 13 -0.57 -2.68 15.16
N VAL A 14 0.30 -2.26 16.06
CA VAL A 14 1.64 -1.80 15.69
C VAL A 14 2.63 -2.83 16.21
N LEU A 15 3.46 -3.31 15.30
CA LEU A 15 4.45 -4.37 15.53
C LEU A 15 5.84 -3.82 15.31
N ARG A 16 6.79 -4.22 16.14
CA ARG A 16 8.22 -4.04 15.86
C ARG A 16 8.86 -5.37 15.52
N SER A 17 9.64 -5.34 14.44
CA SER A 17 10.44 -6.46 13.97
C SER A 17 11.93 -6.12 14.06
N PRO A 18 12.65 -6.64 15.06
CA PRO A 18 14.09 -6.46 15.13
C PRO A 18 14.83 -7.00 13.89
N ALA A 19 14.26 -8.00 13.20
CA ALA A 19 14.80 -8.57 11.97
C ALA A 19 14.73 -7.63 10.75
N ALA A 20 13.93 -6.57 10.81
CA ALA A 20 13.86 -5.51 9.80
C ALA A 20 14.67 -4.27 10.22
N SER A 21 15.83 -4.45 10.86
CA SER A 21 16.64 -3.36 11.46
C SER A 21 15.85 -2.49 12.44
N GLY A 22 15.00 -3.12 13.27
CA GLY A 22 14.08 -2.40 14.16
C GLY A 22 12.84 -1.85 13.47
N GLY A 23 12.55 -2.33 12.26
CA GLY A 23 11.41 -1.92 11.46
C GLY A 23 10.07 -2.13 12.13
N CYS A 24 9.10 -1.36 11.63
CA CYS A 24 7.80 -1.26 12.25
C CYS A 24 6.68 -1.36 11.22
N ASP A 25 5.70 -2.16 11.58
CA ASP A 25 4.57 -2.48 10.72
C ASP A 25 3.28 -2.09 11.44
N MET A 26 2.40 -1.35 10.76
CA MET A 26 1.01 -1.21 11.19
C MET A 26 0.17 -2.25 10.45
N TRP A 27 -0.63 -3.00 11.20
CA TRP A 27 -1.53 -4.01 10.64
C TRP A 27 -2.95 -3.60 11.00
N LEU A 28 -3.84 -3.60 10.01
CA LEU A 28 -5.27 -3.39 10.20
C LEU A 28 -5.96 -4.75 10.33
N ARG A 29 -7.06 -4.80 11.08
CA ARG A 29 -7.91 -5.99 11.04
C ARG A 29 -8.51 -6.14 9.65
N LYS A 30 -8.73 -7.40 9.25
CA LYS A 30 -9.33 -7.74 7.95
C LYS A 30 -10.61 -6.97 7.64
N ASN A 31 -11.50 -6.79 8.62
CA ASN A 31 -12.77 -6.09 8.40
C ASN A 31 -12.58 -4.59 8.20
N GLU A 32 -11.66 -3.95 8.93
CA GLU A 32 -11.35 -2.53 8.79
C GLU A 32 -10.77 -2.25 7.40
N LEU A 33 -9.76 -3.04 7.00
CA LEU A 33 -9.16 -2.92 5.67
C LEU A 33 -10.18 -3.21 4.57
N LYS A 34 -11.00 -4.25 4.73
CA LYS A 34 -12.05 -4.59 3.76
C LYS A 34 -13.04 -3.44 3.58
N SER A 35 -13.52 -2.84 4.67
CA SER A 35 -14.44 -1.69 4.60
C SER A 35 -13.81 -0.53 3.84
N ILE A 36 -12.55 -0.19 4.17
CA ILE A 36 -11.82 0.89 3.50
C ILE A 36 -11.68 0.62 1.99
N VAL A 37 -11.38 -0.62 1.61
CA VAL A 37 -11.22 -1.02 0.19
C VAL A 37 -12.57 -1.00 -0.54
N GLU A 38 -13.64 -1.48 0.09
CA GLU A 38 -14.99 -1.46 -0.49
C GLU A 38 -15.47 -0.01 -0.70
N ASP A 39 -15.22 0.87 0.27
CA ASP A 39 -15.54 2.31 0.18
C ASP A 39 -14.74 3.03 -0.92
N LEU A 40 -13.52 2.55 -1.20
CA LEU A 40 -12.59 3.14 -2.17
C LEU A 40 -12.65 2.53 -3.57
N LYS A 41 -13.49 1.51 -3.78
CA LYS A 41 -13.42 0.69 -4.99
C LYS A 41 -13.47 1.51 -6.29
N ASP A 42 -14.41 2.45 -6.37
CA ASP A 42 -14.58 3.28 -7.56
C ASP A 42 -13.43 4.28 -7.71
N GLU A 43 -12.96 4.89 -6.60
CA GLU A 43 -11.80 5.78 -6.58
C GLU A 43 -10.52 5.07 -7.04
N ILE A 44 -10.32 3.80 -6.64
CA ILE A 44 -9.18 2.97 -7.06
C ILE A 44 -9.20 2.76 -8.56
N THR A 45 -10.36 2.35 -9.12
CA THR A 45 -10.50 2.10 -10.56
C THR A 45 -10.28 3.39 -11.37
N GLU A 46 -10.92 4.50 -10.97
CA GLU A 46 -10.73 5.79 -11.63
C GLU A 46 -9.25 6.22 -11.58
N LYS A 47 -8.58 6.03 -10.44
CA LYS A 47 -7.18 6.43 -10.29
C LYS A 47 -6.24 5.58 -11.13
N GLU A 48 -6.47 4.27 -11.20
CA GLU A 48 -5.67 3.36 -12.02
C GLU A 48 -5.79 3.71 -13.51
N GLU A 49 -7.00 3.98 -14.00
CA GLU A 49 -7.23 4.43 -15.37
C GLU A 49 -6.51 5.76 -15.67
N GLU A 50 -6.61 6.75 -14.77
CA GLU A 50 -5.90 8.03 -14.87
C GLU A 50 -4.37 7.84 -14.97
N LEU A 51 -3.80 6.99 -14.11
CA LEU A 51 -2.37 6.69 -14.08
C LEU A 51 -1.92 5.97 -15.35
N ILE A 52 -2.69 4.98 -15.83
CA ILE A 52 -2.40 4.26 -17.07
C ILE A 52 -2.35 5.23 -18.25
N GLU A 53 -3.34 6.13 -18.38
CA GLU A 53 -3.37 7.11 -19.46
C GLU A 53 -2.22 8.11 -19.37
N GLY A 54 -1.92 8.61 -18.18
CA GLY A 54 -0.80 9.53 -17.93
C GLY A 54 0.54 8.91 -18.29
N ARG A 55 0.83 7.72 -17.75
CA ARG A 55 2.09 7.00 -17.97
C ARG A 55 2.25 6.51 -19.40
N LYS A 56 1.17 6.11 -20.09
CA LYS A 56 1.21 5.81 -21.53
C LYS A 56 1.72 7.00 -22.34
N LYS A 57 1.22 8.21 -22.07
CA LYS A 57 1.66 9.44 -22.75
C LYS A 57 3.13 9.74 -22.48
N GLU A 58 3.57 9.61 -21.23
CA GLU A 58 4.98 9.82 -20.84
C GLU A 58 5.94 8.81 -21.50
N LEU A 59 5.51 7.56 -21.63
CA LEU A 59 6.28 6.49 -22.25
C LEU A 59 6.17 6.47 -23.78
N GLY A 60 5.39 7.37 -24.38
CA GLY A 60 5.17 7.43 -25.83
C GLY A 60 4.38 6.24 -26.38
N ILE A 61 3.52 5.63 -25.56
CA ILE A 61 2.60 4.57 -25.95
C ILE A 61 1.32 5.22 -26.46
N TYR A 62 1.08 5.14 -27.76
CA TYR A 62 -0.11 5.65 -28.43
C TYR A 62 -0.90 4.50 -29.04
N GLU A 63 -2.23 4.61 -29.12
CA GLU A 63 -3.13 3.55 -29.63
C GLU A 63 -2.74 3.06 -31.03
N ASN A 64 -2.17 3.94 -31.85
CA ASN A 64 -1.81 3.63 -33.24
C ASN A 64 -0.39 3.06 -33.39
N CYS A 65 0.33 2.84 -32.29
CA CYS A 65 1.70 2.33 -32.30
C CYS A 65 1.81 1.04 -31.49
N THR A 66 2.56 0.08 -32.02
CA THR A 66 2.90 -1.13 -31.25
C THR A 66 3.90 -0.75 -30.16
N ALA A 67 3.46 -0.78 -28.89
CA ALA A 67 4.34 -0.58 -27.75
C ALA A 67 5.43 -1.67 -27.71
N GLN A 68 6.68 -1.26 -27.50
CA GLN A 68 7.79 -2.17 -27.26
C GLN A 68 7.63 -2.82 -25.88
N ASP A 69 8.20 -4.01 -25.69
CA ASP A 69 8.00 -4.75 -24.45
C ASP A 69 8.57 -4.00 -23.23
N TYR A 70 9.72 -3.32 -23.37
CA TYR A 70 10.26 -2.48 -22.30
C TYR A 70 9.31 -1.32 -21.91
N GLN A 71 8.53 -0.79 -22.86
CA GLN A 71 7.56 0.28 -22.55
C GLN A 71 6.38 -0.25 -21.75
N LYS A 72 5.95 -1.50 -22.02
CA LYS A 72 4.89 -2.16 -21.27
C LYS A 72 5.35 -2.50 -19.85
N GLU A 73 6.57 -2.98 -19.70
CA GLU A 73 7.18 -3.26 -18.40
C GLU A 73 7.26 -1.97 -17.57
N LEU A 74 7.82 -0.88 -18.12
CA LEU A 74 7.87 0.41 -17.43
C LEU A 74 6.49 0.97 -17.10
N LEU A 75 5.50 0.78 -17.97
CA LEU A 75 4.13 1.22 -17.71
C LEU A 75 3.56 0.53 -16.48
N ASN A 76 3.72 -0.79 -16.40
CA ASN A 76 3.23 -1.57 -15.26
C ASN A 76 3.94 -1.15 -13.97
N ASP A 77 5.28 -1.07 -13.98
CA ASP A 77 6.07 -0.69 -12.82
C ASP A 77 5.68 0.70 -12.29
N PHE A 78 5.49 1.68 -13.18
CA PHE A 78 5.11 3.04 -12.77
C PHE A 78 3.68 3.12 -12.26
N VAL A 79 2.74 2.45 -12.93
CA VAL A 79 1.33 2.42 -12.47
C VAL A 79 1.22 1.73 -11.12
N GLU A 80 1.93 0.61 -10.91
CA GLU A 80 1.97 -0.10 -9.63
C GLU A 80 2.57 0.79 -8.52
N ASP A 81 3.71 1.42 -8.79
CA ASP A 81 4.38 2.28 -7.80
C ASP A 81 3.52 3.51 -7.41
N ASP A 82 2.83 4.11 -8.38
CA ASP A 82 1.96 5.27 -8.16
C ASP A 82 0.65 4.93 -7.45
N ILE A 83 0.00 3.82 -7.83
CA ILE A 83 -1.26 3.41 -7.20
C ILE A 83 -1.01 3.00 -5.74
N GLU A 84 0.11 2.35 -5.44
CA GLU A 84 0.49 2.03 -4.07
C GLU A 84 0.72 3.28 -3.21
N ARG A 85 1.41 4.30 -3.74
CA ARG A 85 1.59 5.59 -3.05
C ARG A 85 0.25 6.24 -2.76
N TRP A 86 -0.58 6.36 -3.78
CA TRP A 86 -1.88 7.00 -3.67
C TRP A 86 -2.78 6.26 -2.68
N PHE A 87 -2.84 4.93 -2.77
CA PHE A 87 -3.67 4.12 -1.89
C PHE A 87 -3.22 4.27 -0.44
N GLN A 88 -1.90 4.24 -0.17
CA GLN A 88 -1.38 4.49 1.17
C GLN A 88 -1.85 5.82 1.74
N ASP A 89 -1.71 6.92 0.98
CA ASP A 89 -2.11 8.26 1.41
C ASP A 89 -3.61 8.35 1.73
N VAL A 90 -4.43 7.64 0.94
CA VAL A 90 -5.89 7.65 1.05
C VAL A 90 -6.37 6.76 2.20
N VAL A 91 -5.74 5.61 2.42
CA VAL A 91 -6.01 4.74 3.57
C VAL A 91 -5.58 5.39 4.87
N TRP A 92 -4.42 6.06 4.90
CA TRP A 92 -3.95 6.75 6.11
C TRP A 92 -4.97 7.76 6.64
N LYS A 93 -5.77 8.38 5.77
CA LYS A 93 -6.84 9.31 6.17
C LYS A 93 -8.07 8.63 6.75
N ARG A 94 -8.25 7.32 6.54
CA ARG A 94 -9.41 6.52 6.98
C ARG A 94 -9.12 5.69 8.23
N ILE A 95 -7.85 5.50 8.61
CA ILE A 95 -7.46 4.82 9.84
C ILE A 95 -7.73 5.74 11.05
N SER A 96 -8.10 5.15 12.19
CA SER A 96 -8.29 5.91 13.44
C SER A 96 -7.04 6.73 13.79
N LEU A 97 -7.23 7.96 14.24
CA LEU A 97 -6.14 8.85 14.66
C LEU A 97 -5.24 8.20 15.73
N ASP A 98 -5.81 7.44 16.65
CA ASP A 98 -5.05 6.77 17.72
C ASP A 98 -4.04 5.76 17.17
N CYS A 99 -4.43 4.96 16.17
CA CYS A 99 -3.53 4.03 15.50
C CYS A 99 -2.41 4.74 14.74
N ILE A 100 -2.74 5.81 14.02
CA ILE A 100 -1.74 6.60 13.28
C ILE A 100 -0.76 7.22 14.27
N LEU A 101 -1.26 7.81 15.36
CA LEU A 101 -0.43 8.44 16.37
C LEU A 101 0.47 7.43 17.07
N ALA A 102 -0.09 6.27 17.45
CA ALA A 102 0.67 5.19 18.06
C ALA A 102 1.80 4.71 17.12
N PHE A 103 1.51 4.56 15.82
CA PHE A 103 2.52 4.22 14.83
C PHE A 103 3.58 5.32 14.72
N MET A 104 3.19 6.58 14.51
CA MET A 104 4.12 7.70 14.33
C MET A 104 5.02 7.93 15.54
N ILE A 105 4.49 7.82 16.76
CA ILE A 105 5.27 7.94 18.01
C ILE A 105 6.26 6.79 18.12
N THR A 106 5.83 5.58 17.81
CA THR A 106 6.65 4.39 18.01
C THR A 106 7.67 4.18 16.90
N CYS A 107 7.38 4.66 15.69
CA CYS A 107 8.03 4.19 14.46
C CYS A 107 8.44 5.31 13.50
N GLY A 108 8.05 6.55 13.77
CA GLY A 108 8.27 7.68 12.89
C GLY A 108 7.39 7.62 11.64
N ALA A 109 7.73 8.45 10.65
CA ALA A 109 7.02 8.48 9.38
C ALA A 109 7.15 7.13 8.66
N PRO A 110 6.05 6.58 8.10
CA PRO A 110 6.12 5.35 7.32
C PRO A 110 7.00 5.57 6.09
N VAL A 111 7.90 4.62 5.81
CA VAL A 111 8.81 4.68 4.65
C VAL A 111 8.36 3.72 3.53
N PHE A 112 7.60 2.67 3.86
CA PHE A 112 7.16 1.66 2.91
C PHE A 112 5.66 1.71 2.68
N ARG A 113 5.30 1.48 1.43
CA ARG A 113 3.93 1.43 0.91
C ARG A 113 3.46 0.01 0.95
N VAL A 114 2.19 -0.20 1.30
CA VAL A 114 1.63 -1.52 1.16
C VAL A 114 0.13 -1.49 0.91
N TYR A 115 -0.28 -2.61 0.33
CA TYR A 115 -1.62 -3.06 -0.01
C TYR A 115 -2.17 -2.36 -1.25
N ASN A 116 -2.01 -3.01 -2.39
CA ASN A 116 -2.86 -2.76 -3.55
C ASN A 116 -3.95 -3.85 -3.59
N PRO A 117 -5.25 -3.51 -3.54
CA PRO A 117 -6.34 -4.50 -3.63
C PRO A 117 -6.37 -5.27 -4.95
N VAL A 118 -5.85 -4.71 -6.04
CA VAL A 118 -5.72 -5.39 -7.35
C VAL A 118 -4.70 -6.53 -7.24
N THR A 119 -3.50 -6.24 -6.71
CA THR A 119 -2.45 -7.23 -6.44
C THR A 119 -2.84 -8.22 -5.33
N CYS A 120 -3.62 -7.76 -4.35
CA CYS A 120 -4.05 -8.60 -3.21
C CYS A 120 -5.21 -9.54 -3.53
N ASN A 121 -6.12 -9.20 -4.45
CA ASN A 121 -7.17 -10.15 -4.85
C ASN A 121 -6.59 -11.46 -5.43
N THR A 122 -5.40 -11.40 -6.01
CA THR A 122 -4.61 -12.56 -6.45
C THR A 122 -3.95 -13.34 -5.30
N SER A 123 -3.76 -12.75 -4.11
CA SER A 123 -3.06 -13.34 -2.95
C SER A 123 -3.94 -13.62 -1.72
N LEU A 124 -5.25 -13.34 -1.77
CA LEU A 124 -6.24 -13.55 -0.68
C LEU A 124 -6.48 -15.03 -0.27
N THR A 125 -5.67 -15.98 -0.74
CA THR A 125 -5.62 -17.35 -0.19
C THR A 125 -4.78 -17.44 1.09
N GLY A 126 -4.01 -16.39 1.45
CA GLY A 126 -3.25 -16.30 2.71
C GLY A 126 -3.99 -15.53 3.82
N GLN A 127 -3.77 -15.92 5.07
CA GLN A 127 -4.56 -15.45 6.23
C GLN A 127 -4.26 -14.03 6.73
N ASP A 128 -3.13 -13.41 6.36
CA ASP A 128 -2.76 -12.05 6.79
C ASP A 128 -2.01 -11.30 5.69
N VAL A 129 -2.29 -10.00 5.53
CA VAL A 129 -1.61 -9.11 4.57
C VAL A 129 -0.87 -8.03 5.34
N ARG A 130 0.45 -7.94 5.14
CA ARG A 130 1.33 -6.93 5.74
C ARG A 130 0.98 -5.55 5.16
N ILE A 131 1.03 -4.45 5.93
CA ILE A 131 0.58 -3.10 5.46
C ILE A 131 1.63 -1.97 5.60
N SER A 132 2.78 -2.20 6.26
CA SER A 132 3.96 -1.31 6.15
C SER A 132 5.23 -2.04 6.58
N GLN A 133 6.39 -1.47 6.22
CA GLN A 133 7.71 -1.72 6.81
C GLN A 133 8.40 -0.36 7.04
N ASN A 134 9.49 -0.33 7.81
CA ASN A 134 10.42 0.79 7.88
C ASN A 134 11.82 0.21 8.15
N TYR A 135 12.89 0.72 7.56
CA TYR A 135 14.26 0.35 7.94
C TYR A 135 14.94 1.58 8.52
N HIS A 136 15.44 1.48 9.75
CA HIS A 136 16.41 2.45 10.23
C HIS A 136 17.80 2.03 9.70
N ALA A 137 18.50 2.99 9.09
CA ALA A 137 19.94 2.91 8.84
C ALA A 137 20.73 3.04 10.15
#